data_AF-A0A1V8M901-F1
#
_entry.id   AF-A0A1V8M901-F1
#
_cell.length_a   1.000
_cell.length_b   1.000
_cell.length_c   1.000
_cell.angle_alpha   90.00
_cell.angle_beta   90.00
_cell.angle_gamma   90.00
#
_symmetry.space_group_name_H-M   'P 1'
#
loop_
_entity.id
_entity.type
_entity.pdbx_description
1 polymer ?
#
loop_
_entity_poly.entity_id
_entity_poly.type
_entity_poly.pdbx_seq_one_letter_code
_entity_poly.pdbx_strand_id
1 'polypeptide(L)' 'MSQLTEQNLIDAALAIGNIADSNGHYTAGLAARIDATGKTVFQLTIIELLALDHLQRIQFNGRTS' A
#
# COMPACT_ATOMS: atom_id res chain seq x y z
N MET A 1 13.53 -7.10 -22.14
CA MET A 1 12.46 -6.60 -21.24
C MET A 1 12.29 -5.12 -21.48
N SER A 2 11.09 -4.56 -21.33
CA SER A 2 10.93 -3.11 -21.47
C SER A 2 11.44 -2.40 -20.21
N GLN A 3 12.16 -1.29 -20.38
CA GLN A 3 12.65 -0.46 -19.27
C GLN A 3 11.50 -0.02 -18.34
N LEU A 4 10.30 0.17 -18.89
CA LEU A 4 9.09 0.52 -18.14
C LEU A 4 8.62 -0.62 -17.23
N THR A 5 8.65 -1.86 -17.71
CA THR A 5 8.24 -3.03 -16.91
C THR A 5 9.16 -3.22 -15.70
N GLU A 6 10.47 -3.02 -15.89
CA GLU A 6 11.46 -3.09 -14.82
C GLU A 6 11.24 -1.99 -13.77
N GLN A 7 11.05 -0.74 -14.21
CA GLN A 7 10.78 0.37 -13.30
C GLN A 7 9.50 0.14 -12.47
N ASN A 8 8.41 -0.27 -13.12
CA ASN A 8 7.15 -0.54 -12.42
C ASN A 8 7.29 -1.66 -11.36
N LEU A 9 8.12 -2.67 -11.64
CA LEU A 9 8.40 -3.74 -10.68
C LEU A 9 9.18 -3.21 -9.48
N ILE A 10 10.20 -2.39 -9.72
CA ILE A 10 11.01 -1.74 -8.66
C ILE A 10 10.10 -0.87 -7.78
N ASP A 11 9.27 -0.02 -8.39
CA ASP A 11 8.40 0.89 -7.67
C ASP A 11 7.38 0.13 -6.80
N ALA A 12 6.77 -0.93 -7.34
CA ALA A 12 5.84 -1.78 -6.60
C ALA A 12 6.53 -2.48 -5.41
N ALA A 13 7.73 -3.04 -5.63
CA ALA A 13 8.49 -3.72 -4.58
C ALA A 13 8.88 -2.75 -3.45
N LEU A 14 9.37 -1.55 -3.80
CA LEU A 14 9.72 -0.50 -2.84
C LEU A 14 8.50 -0.07 -2.03
N ALA A 15 7.36 0.16 -2.67
CA ALA A 15 6.15 0.56 -1.97
C ALA A 15 5.67 -0.51 -0.98
N ILE A 16 5.72 -1.80 -1.37
CA ILE A 16 5.37 -2.92 -0.48
C ILE A 16 6.36 -3.01 0.70
N GLY A 17 7.67 -2.89 0.45
CA GLY A 17 8.68 -2.88 1.51
C GLY A 17 8.44 -1.74 2.51
N ASN A 18 8.14 -0.54 2.01
CA ASN A 18 7.86 0.64 2.84
C ASN A 18 6.61 0.48 3.71
N ILE A 19 5.64 -0.36 3.35
CA ILE A 19 4.48 -0.67 4.21
C ILE A 19 4.95 -1.43 5.46
N ALA A 20 5.83 -2.41 5.29
CA ALA A 20 6.36 -3.21 6.39
C ALA A 20 7.25 -2.39 7.33
N ASP A 21 8.01 -1.44 6.78
CA ASP A 21 8.87 -0.52 7.55
C ASP A 21 8.09 0.62 8.24
N SER A 22 6.79 0.75 7.96
CA SER A 22 5.94 1.76 8.58
C SER A 22 5.56 1.39 10.03
N ASN A 23 5.13 2.39 10.81
CA ASN A 23 4.73 2.14 12.21
C ASN A 23 3.42 1.33 12.33
N GLY A 24 3.21 0.74 13.51
CA GLY A 24 2.04 -0.11 13.80
C GLY A 24 0.67 0.57 13.67
N HIS A 25 0.59 1.89 13.86
CA HIS A 25 -0.68 2.62 13.67
C HIS A 25 -1.04 2.77 12.20
N TYR A 26 -0.02 3.00 11.36
CA TYR A 26 -0.20 3.06 9.91
C TYR A 26 -0.70 1.73 9.37
N THR A 27 -0.02 0.63 9.71
CA THR A 27 -0.33 -0.71 9.22
C THR A 27 -1.70 -1.20 9.72
N ALA A 28 -2.09 -0.89 10.96
CA ALA A 28 -3.43 -1.16 11.45
C ALA A 28 -4.52 -0.45 10.64
N GLY A 29 -4.31 0.82 10.28
CA GLY A 29 -5.26 1.55 9.45
C GLY A 29 -5.32 1.04 8.00
N LEU A 30 -4.19 0.62 7.44
CA LEU A 30 -4.17 -0.03 6.12
C LEU A 30 -4.92 -1.38 6.16
N ALA A 31 -4.72 -2.20 7.20
CA ALA A 31 -5.43 -3.46 7.38
C ALA A 31 -6.96 -3.24 7.43
N ALA A 32 -7.43 -2.26 8.20
CA ALA A 32 -8.85 -1.92 8.27
C ALA A 32 -9.43 -1.50 6.90
N ARG A 33 -8.63 -0.82 6.06
CA ARG A 33 -9.03 -0.47 4.68
C ARG A 33 -9.13 -1.69 3.78
N ILE A 34 -8.19 -2.63 3.92
CA ILE A 34 -8.23 -3.91 3.18
C ILE A 34 -9.50 -4.67 3.57
N ASP A 35 -9.78 -4.80 4.87
CA ASP A 35 -10.99 -5.48 5.36
C ASP A 35 -12.28 -4.83 4.83
N ALA A 36 -12.31 -3.49 4.73
CA ALA A 36 -13.45 -2.76 4.18
C ALA A 36 -13.73 -3.07 2.69
N THR A 37 -12.77 -3.63 1.95
CA THR A 37 -13.01 -4.10 0.57
C THR A 37 -13.73 -5.45 0.49
N GLY A 38 -13.86 -6.16 1.63
CA GLY A 38 -14.36 -7.53 1.67
C GLY A 38 -13.37 -8.59 1.15
N LYS A 39 -12.14 -8.19 0.81
CA LYS A 39 -11.06 -9.07 0.36
C LYS A 39 -10.00 -9.23 1.46
N THR A 40 -9.36 -10.39 1.48
CA THR A 40 -8.10 -10.59 2.21
C THR A 40 -6.93 -9.96 1.44
N VAL A 41 -5.83 -9.66 2.13
CA VAL A 41 -4.62 -9.10 1.49
C VAL A 41 -4.10 -9.95 0.32
N PHE A 42 -4.24 -11.28 0.42
CA PHE A 42 -3.80 -12.22 -0.62
C PHE A 42 -4.71 -12.27 -1.86
N GLN A 43 -5.90 -11.65 -1.78
CA GLN A 43 -6.83 -11.54 -2.89
C GLN A 43 -6.71 -10.19 -3.62
N LEU A 44 -5.89 -9.28 -3.11
CA LEU A 44 -5.61 -8.01 -3.78
C LEU A 44 -4.60 -8.20 -4.89
N THR A 45 -4.88 -7.58 -6.03
CA THR A 45 -3.84 -7.30 -7.01
C THR A 45 -2.86 -6.26 -6.45
N ILE A 46 -1.64 -6.22 -6.99
CA ILE A 46 -0.64 -5.21 -6.60
C ILE A 46 -1.20 -3.80 -6.75
N ILE A 47 -1.94 -3.53 -7.83
CA ILE A 47 -2.52 -2.20 -8.10
C ILE A 47 -3.53 -1.81 -7.01
N GLU A 48 -4.40 -2.73 -6.61
CA GLU A 48 -5.38 -2.48 -5.53
C GLU A 48 -4.68 -2.21 -4.20
N LEU A 49 -3.66 -2.99 -3.85
CA LEU A 49 -2.88 -2.77 -2.63
C LEU A 49 -2.22 -1.39 -2.61
N LEU A 50 -1.57 -1.01 -3.71
CA LEU A 50 -0.89 0.30 -3.81
C LEU A 50 -1.88 1.47 -3.76
N ALA A 51 -3.08 1.31 -4.32
CA ALA A 51 -4.12 2.32 -4.22
C ALA A 51 -4.60 2.51 -2.77
N LEU A 52 -4.78 1.42 -2.02
CA LEU A 52 -5.14 1.47 -0.60
C LEU A 52 -4.02 2.08 0.26
N ASP A 53 -2.76 1.73 -0.01
CA ASP A 53 -1.58 2.34 0.63
C ASP A 53 -1.58 3.86 0.42
N HIS A 54 -1.72 4.31 -0.83
CA HIS A 54 -1.74 5.74 -1.15
C HIS A 54 -2.85 6.50 -0.40
N LEU A 55 -4.07 5.96 -0.35
CA LEU A 55 -5.18 6.55 0.39
C LEU A 55 -4.91 6.60 1.91
N GLN A 56 -4.26 5.56 2.45
CA GLN A 56 -3.90 5.52 3.85
C GLN A 56 -2.81 6.55 4.18
N ARG A 57 -1.78 6.72 3.32
CA ARG A 57 -0.74 7.74 3.50
C ARG A 57 -1.32 9.15 3.55
N ILE A 58 -2.23 9.47 2.62
CA ILE A 58 -2.91 10.78 2.61
C ILE A 58 -3.63 11.02 3.95
N GLN A 59 -4.42 10.04 4.40
CA GLN A 59 -5.19 10.19 5.63
C GLN A 59 -4.31 10.24 6.88
N PHE A 60 -3.26 9.42 6.94
CA PHE A 60 -2.37 9.34 8.09
C PHE A 60 -1.56 10.64 8.25
N ASN A 61 -0.98 11.14 7.14
CA ASN A 61 -0.18 12.37 7.16
C ASN A 61 -1.04 13.64 7.34
N GLY A 62 -2.27 13.64 6.83
CA GLY A 62 -3.22 14.73 7.04
C GLY A 62 -3.83 14.79 8.44
N ARG A 63 -3.59 13.78 9.29
CA ARG A 63 -3.96 13.79 10.71
C ARG A 63 -2.86 14.31 11.63
N THR A 64 -1.63 14.42 11.10
CA THR A 64 -0.45 14.90 11.82
C THR A 64 -0.10 16.36 11.48
N SER A 65 -0.92 17.02 10.65
CA SER A 65 -0.80 18.44 10.26
C SER A 65 -1.75 19.33 11.04
#